data_AF-B3PVR2-F1
#
_entry.id   AF-B3PVR2-F1
#
_cell.length_a   1.000
_cell.length_b   1.000
_cell.length_c   1.000
_cell.angle_alpha   90.00
_cell.angle_beta   90.00
_cell.angle_gamma   90.00
#
_symmetry.space_group_name_H-M   'P 1'
#
loop_
_entity.id
_entity.type
_entity.pdbx_description
1 polymer ?
#
loop_
_entity_poly.entity_id
_entity_poly.type
_entity_poly.pdbx_seq_one_letter_code
_entity_poly.pdbx_strand_id
1 'polypeptide(L)'
;MALTPELVLRTLRPVPEEGPEPRWTPIPEDELDVLVQRVNEESKNEPLWIVAYGSLIWNPDFDFDAREFGTIYGWHRSFSLHIERWRAKRTLPSGTAASGRQQTQPYVRPA
;
A
#
# COMPACT_ATOMS: atom_id res chain seq x y z
N MET A 1 4.28 -21.61 -26.02
CA MET A 1 4.56 -21.89 -24.59
C MET A 1 3.25 -21.82 -23.84
N ALA A 2 2.93 -22.81 -23.01
CA ALA A 2 1.73 -22.80 -22.17
C ALA A 2 2.14 -22.67 -20.70
N LEU A 3 1.42 -21.84 -19.94
CA LEU A 3 1.62 -21.69 -18.50
C LEU A 3 0.90 -22.85 -17.80
N THR A 4 1.64 -23.88 -17.36
CA THR A 4 1.05 -25.04 -16.66
C THR A 4 0.92 -24.77 -15.16
N PRO A 5 -0.02 -25.42 -14.45
CA PRO A 5 -0.16 -25.29 -12.99
C PRO A 5 1.13 -25.58 -12.22
N GLU A 6 1.92 -26.56 -12.67
CA GLU A 6 3.20 -26.92 -12.05
C GLU A 6 4.24 -25.80 -12.17
N LEU A 7 4.23 -25.07 -13.28
CA LEU A 7 5.08 -23.89 -13.46
C LEU A 7 4.61 -22.72 -12.58
N VAL A 8 3.30 -22.53 -12.42
CA VAL A 8 2.74 -21.52 -11.51
C VAL A 8 3.13 -21.82 -10.07
N LEU A 9 3.03 -23.07 -9.62
CA LEU A 9 3.40 -23.48 -8.26
C LEU A 9 4.86 -23.15 -7.91
N ARG A 10 5.78 -23.20 -8.90
CA ARG A 10 7.19 -22.83 -8.68
C ARG A 10 7.41 -21.32 -8.43
N THR A 11 6.43 -20.48 -8.76
CA THR A 11 6.50 -19.03 -8.51
C THR A 11 5.97 -18.63 -7.13
N LEU A 12 5.24 -19.53 -6.46
CA LEU A 12 4.67 -19.26 -5.15
C LEU A 12 5.72 -19.43 -4.06
N ARG A 13 5.85 -18.39 -3.22
CA ARG A 13 6.65 -18.44 -1.99
C ARG A 13 5.72 -18.16 -0.81
N PRO A 14 5.43 -19.14 0.07
CA PRO A 14 4.67 -18.87 1.28
C PRO A 14 5.47 -17.92 2.16
N VAL A 15 4.84 -16.82 2.58
CA VAL A 15 5.40 -15.86 3.52
C VAL A 15 4.57 -15.97 4.79
N PRO A 16 5.16 -16.41 5.93
CA PRO A 16 4.45 -16.46 7.20
C PRO A 16 3.92 -15.07 7.59
N GLU A 17 2.76 -15.03 8.23
CA GLU A 17 2.23 -13.81 8.79
C GLU A 17 3.05 -13.42 10.03
N GLU A 18 3.75 -12.29 9.98
CA GLU A 18 4.67 -11.86 11.04
C GLU A 18 3.95 -11.00 12.12
N GLY A 19 2.63 -10.78 11.98
CA GLY A 19 1.82 -9.92 12.84
C GLY A 19 1.94 -8.43 12.53
N PRO A 20 1.58 -7.52 13.47
CA PRO A 20 1.64 -6.07 13.27
C PRO A 20 3.08 -5.54 13.18
N GLU A 21 3.31 -4.51 12.36
CA GLU A 21 4.65 -3.91 12.19
C GLU A 21 5.26 -3.46 13.53
N PRO A 22 6.58 -3.63 13.73
CA PRO A 22 7.22 -3.20 14.96
C PRO A 22 7.12 -1.67 15.08
N ARG A 23 6.55 -1.18 16.19
CA ARG A 23 6.24 0.24 16.47
C ARG A 23 5.00 0.78 15.75
N TRP A 24 4.17 -0.08 15.16
CA TRP A 24 2.82 0.33 14.80
C TRP A 24 1.92 0.27 16.03
N THR A 25 1.36 1.42 16.41
CA THR A 25 0.33 1.51 17.44
C THR A 25 -1.01 1.61 16.73
N PRO A 26 -1.89 0.59 16.84
CA PRO A 26 -3.25 0.69 16.33
C PRO A 26 -3.97 1.88 16.95
N ILE A 27 -4.80 2.56 16.16
CA ILE A 27 -5.71 3.58 16.68
C ILE A 27 -6.73 2.86 17.58
N PRO A 28 -6.93 3.30 18.84
CA PRO A 28 -8.00 2.80 19.70
C PRO A 28 -9.37 2.91 19.01
N GLU A 29 -10.28 1.97 19.31
CA GLU A 29 -11.58 1.90 18.64
C GLU A 29 -12.42 3.17 18.86
N ASP A 30 -12.36 3.75 20.06
CA ASP A 30 -13.03 5.01 20.39
C ASP A 30 -12.45 6.21 19.64
N GLU A 31 -11.14 6.27 19.45
CA GLU A 31 -10.50 7.31 18.63
C GLU A 31 -10.83 7.13 17.13
N LEU A 32 -10.92 5.88 16.67
CA LEU A 32 -11.33 5.57 15.30
C LEU A 32 -12.77 6.01 15.04
N ASP A 33 -13.70 5.76 15.95
CA ASP A 33 -15.09 6.21 15.85
C ASP A 33 -15.19 7.74 15.71
N VAL A 34 -14.40 8.49 16.49
CA VAL A 34 -14.33 9.95 16.41
C VAL A 34 -13.80 10.40 15.04
N LEU A 35 -12.78 9.73 14.50
CA LEU A 35 -12.25 10.03 13.16
C LEU A 35 -13.29 9.76 12.07
N VAL A 36 -13.99 8.62 12.16
CA VAL A 36 -15.06 8.25 11.21
C VAL A 36 -16.18 9.28 11.25
N GLN A 37 -16.63 9.67 12.45
CA GLN A 37 -17.67 10.69 12.60
C GLN A 37 -17.23 12.01 11.94
N ARG A 38 -16.01 12.47 12.22
CA ARG A 38 -15.50 13.72 11.64
C ARG A 38 -15.46 13.68 10.11
N VAL A 39 -14.96 12.59 9.53
CA VAL A 39 -14.88 12.43 8.07
C VAL A 39 -16.29 12.38 7.44
N ASN A 40 -17.25 11.76 8.10
CA ASN A 40 -18.65 11.73 7.64
C ASN A 40 -19.29 13.13 7.70
N GLU A 41 -19.01 13.91 8.74
CA GLU A 41 -19.49 15.29 8.85
C GLU A 41 -18.87 16.20 7.77
N GLU A 42 -17.56 16.11 7.56
CA GLU A 42 -16.84 16.88 6.53
C GLU A 42 -17.31 16.55 5.11
N SER A 43 -17.61 15.27 4.85
CA SER A 43 -18.18 14.83 3.58
C SER A 43 -19.67 15.10 3.44
N LYS A 44 -20.34 15.61 4.48
CA LYS A 44 -21.80 15.80 4.53
C LYS A 44 -22.56 14.51 4.23
N ASN A 45 -21.99 13.37 4.64
CA ASN A 45 -22.53 12.04 4.39
C ASN A 45 -22.65 11.70 2.89
N GLU A 46 -21.85 12.36 2.03
CA GLU A 46 -21.72 12.04 0.61
C GLU A 46 -20.67 10.94 0.39
N PRO A 47 -20.78 10.16 -0.71
CA PRO A 47 -19.79 9.13 -1.04
C PRO A 47 -18.36 9.67 -1.15
N LEU A 48 -17.42 8.95 -0.53
CA LEU A 48 -16.00 9.29 -0.53
C LEU A 48 -15.25 8.57 -1.65
N TRP A 49 -14.46 9.33 -2.41
CA TRP A 49 -13.54 8.76 -3.40
C TRP A 49 -12.17 8.53 -2.80
N ILE A 50 -11.73 7.27 -2.83
CA ILE A 50 -10.38 6.88 -2.40
C ILE A 50 -9.48 6.76 -3.62
N VAL A 51 -8.36 7.50 -3.59
CA VAL A 51 -7.35 7.44 -4.64
C VAL A 51 -6.36 6.31 -4.37
N ALA A 52 -6.42 5.26 -5.17
CA ALA A 52 -5.49 4.13 -5.08
C ALA A 52 -4.26 4.31 -5.98
N TYR A 53 -3.06 4.32 -5.40
CA TYR A 53 -1.78 4.40 -6.14
C TYR A 53 -0.82 3.22 -5.88
N GLY A 54 -1.22 2.26 -5.03
CA GLY A 54 -0.39 1.15 -4.55
C GLY A 54 -1.09 -0.20 -4.63
N SER A 55 -1.02 -0.99 -3.56
CA SER A 55 -1.68 -2.31 -3.47
C SER A 55 -3.20 -2.24 -3.65
N LEU A 56 -3.84 -1.14 -3.21
CA LEU A 56 -5.28 -0.92 -3.31
C LEU A 56 -5.82 -0.99 -4.75
N ILE A 57 -4.98 -0.79 -5.77
CA ILE A 57 -5.38 -0.92 -7.18
C ILE A 57 -5.84 -2.36 -7.50
N TRP A 58 -5.27 -3.35 -6.81
CA TRP A 58 -5.48 -4.78 -7.07
C TRP A 58 -6.07 -5.55 -5.88
N ASN A 59 -5.88 -5.04 -4.66
CA ASN A 59 -6.43 -5.61 -3.44
C ASN A 59 -6.97 -4.48 -2.55
N PRO A 60 -8.26 -4.10 -2.68
CA PRO A 60 -8.84 -2.98 -1.97
C PRO A 60 -8.98 -3.24 -0.47
N ASP A 61 -9.21 -4.49 -0.05
CA ASP A 61 -9.34 -4.88 1.37
C ASP A 61 -10.56 -4.24 2.10
N PHE A 62 -11.48 -3.64 1.35
CA PHE A 62 -12.77 -3.11 1.81
C PHE A 62 -13.79 -3.11 0.67
N ASP A 63 -15.07 -3.01 1.02
CA ASP A 63 -16.18 -2.92 0.06
C ASP A 63 -16.33 -1.50 -0.51
N PHE A 64 -16.62 -1.39 -1.80
CA PHE A 64 -16.80 -0.12 -2.50
C PHE A 64 -17.91 -0.22 -3.54
N ASP A 65 -18.64 0.88 -3.76
CA ASP A 65 -19.77 0.91 -4.70
C ASP A 65 -19.33 1.17 -6.15
N ALA A 66 -18.26 1.94 -6.34
CA ALA A 66 -17.77 2.34 -7.66
C ALA A 66 -16.24 2.41 -7.74
N ARG A 67 -15.70 2.15 -8.92
CA ARG A 67 -14.28 2.29 -9.25
C ARG A 67 -14.12 2.92 -10.62
N GLU A 68 -13.27 3.94 -10.70
CA GLU A 68 -12.87 4.56 -11.95
C GLU A 68 -11.35 4.56 -12.14
N PHE A 69 -10.91 4.41 -13.39
CA PHE A 69 -9.51 4.63 -13.75
C PHE A 69 -9.31 6.11 -14.04
N GLY A 70 -8.34 6.73 -13.37
CA GLY A 70 -8.03 8.14 -13.53
C GLY A 70 -6.53 8.40 -13.58
N THR A 71 -6.17 9.54 -14.18
CA THR A 71 -4.81 10.07 -14.18
C THR A 71 -4.75 11.27 -13.26
N ILE A 72 -3.80 11.27 -12.32
CA ILE A 72 -3.58 12.37 -11.39
C ILE A 72 -2.40 13.19 -11.90
N TYR A 73 -2.66 14.42 -12.31
CA TYR A 73 -1.63 15.32 -12.81
C TYR A 73 -0.89 16.01 -11.66
N GLY A 74 0.40 16.31 -11.85
CA GLY A 74 1.24 16.98 -10.86
C GLY A 74 1.78 16.08 -9.74
N TRP A 75 1.45 14.79 -9.77
CA TRP A 75 1.93 13.81 -8.79
C TRP A 75 2.91 12.83 -9.41
N HIS A 76 3.95 12.47 -8.65
CA HIS A 76 4.94 11.50 -9.06
C HIS A 76 4.95 10.32 -8.08
N ARG A 77 4.70 9.10 -8.60
CA ARG A 77 4.79 7.88 -7.81
C ARG A 77 6.25 7.49 -7.63
N SER A 78 6.72 7.46 -6.39
CA SER A 78 8.06 6.99 -6.03
C SER A 78 7.98 5.84 -5.02
N PHE A 79 8.84 4.83 -5.18
CA PHE A 79 8.97 3.71 -4.24
C PHE A 79 9.97 4.04 -3.13
N SER A 80 9.75 5.17 -2.46
CA SER A 80 10.59 5.69 -1.37
C SER A 80 10.03 5.41 0.03
N LEU A 81 8.99 4.58 0.13
CA LEU A 81 8.41 4.16 1.40
C LEU A 81 9.37 3.21 2.13
N HIS A 82 9.67 3.50 3.39
CA HIS A 82 10.40 2.57 4.25
C HIS A 82 9.41 1.57 4.84
N ILE A 83 9.44 0.34 4.33
CA ILE A 83 8.64 -0.78 4.84
C ILE A 83 9.56 -1.87 5.35
N GLU A 84 9.23 -2.47 6.49
CA GLU A 84 10.05 -3.55 7.10
C GLU A 84 9.41 -4.93 6.93
N ARG A 85 8.16 -4.99 6.46
CA ARG A 85 7.36 -6.20 6.24
C ARG A 85 6.72 -6.21 4.84
N TRP A 86 5.93 -7.25 4.55
CA TRP A 86 5.25 -7.49 3.28
C TRP A 86 6.19 -7.73 2.09
N ARG A 87 6.51 -6.66 1.34
CA ARG A 87 7.40 -6.71 0.18
C ARG A 87 8.86 -6.47 0.55
N ALA A 88 9.12 -6.18 1.83
CA ALA A 88 10.44 -6.16 2.41
C ALA A 88 10.56 -7.28 3.46
N LYS A 89 11.81 -7.72 3.69
CA LYS A 89 12.19 -8.50 4.85
C LYS A 89 13.32 -7.79 5.54
N ARG A 90 13.20 -7.56 6.85
CA ARG A 90 14.32 -7.10 7.67
C ARG A 90 15.30 -8.27 7.85
N THR A 91 16.27 -8.40 6.97
CA THR A 91 17.39 -9.33 7.21
C THR A 91 18.22 -8.77 8.37
N LEU A 92 18.20 -9.44 9.52
CA LEU A 92 19.07 -9.12 10.65
C LEU A 92 20.55 -9.32 10.26
N PRO A 93 21.49 -8.48 10.71
CA PRO A 93 22.90 -8.61 10.38
C PRO A 93 23.50 -9.96 10.80
N SER A 94 24.13 -10.70 9.91
CA SER A 94 25.57 -10.51 9.64
C SER A 94 25.94 -9.35 8.70
N GLY A 95 24.96 -8.60 8.21
CA GLY A 95 25.10 -7.13 8.11
C GLY A 95 24.83 -6.53 6.75
N THR A 96 23.63 -6.71 6.20
CA THR A 96 23.07 -5.73 5.26
C THR A 96 21.54 -5.77 5.33
N ALA A 97 20.93 -4.72 5.86
CA ALA A 97 19.49 -4.52 5.72
C ALA A 97 19.21 -4.16 4.27
N ALA A 98 18.42 -4.95 3.55
CA ALA A 98 17.90 -4.57 2.24
C ALA A 98 16.77 -3.55 2.44
N SER A 99 17.13 -2.31 2.79
CA SER A 99 16.24 -1.16 2.62
C SER A 99 16.19 -0.87 1.12
N GLY A 100 15.09 -1.24 0.48
CA GLY A 100 14.85 -0.88 -0.91
C GLY A 100 14.59 0.61 -1.02
N ARG A 101 15.63 1.45 -1.09
CA ARG A 101 15.51 2.79 -1.67
C ARG A 101 15.71 2.67 -3.17
N GLN A 102 14.62 2.51 -3.92
CA GLN A 102 14.67 2.80 -5.36
C GLN A 102 14.55 4.31 -5.53
N GLN A 103 15.70 4.95 -5.70
CA GLN A 103 15.78 6.38 -5.96
C GLN A 103 15.61 6.60 -7.46
N THR A 104 14.50 7.21 -7.88
CA THR A 104 14.40 7.84 -9.20
C THR A 104 14.22 9.34 -8.99
N GLN A 105 15.10 10.12 -9.62
CA GLN A 105 15.06 11.59 -9.59
C GLN A 105 13.69 12.10 -10.11
N PRO A 106 13.15 13.18 -9.54
CA PRO A 106 11.98 13.83 -10.10
C PRO A 106 12.36 14.51 -11.42
N TYR A 107 11.75 14.07 -12.53
CA TYR A 107 11.74 14.84 -13.77
C TYR A 107 10.58 15.82 -13.71
N VAL A 108 10.90 17.10 -13.45
CA VAL A 108 9.95 18.21 -13.59
C VAL A 108 10.05 18.70 -15.03
N ARG A 109 8.99 18.51 -15.80
CA ARG A 109 8.86 19.16 -17.12
C ARG A 109 8.35 20.58 -16.87
N PRO A 110 9.08 21.65 -17.28
CA PRO A 110 8.51 23.00 -17.25
C PRO A 110 7.40 23.11 -18.31
N ALA A 111 6.46 24.03 -18.03
CA ALA A 111 5.18 24.22 -18.71
C ALA A 111 5.25 24.30 -20.23
#